data_AF-A0A958HEJ1-F1
#
_entry.id   AF-A0A958HEJ1-F1
#
_cell.length_a   1.000
_cell.length_b   1.000
_cell.length_c   1.000
_cell.angle_alpha   90.00
_cell.angle_beta   90.00
_cell.angle_gamma   90.00
#
_symmetry.space_group_name_H-M   'P 1'
#
loop_
_entity.id
_entity.type
_entity.pdbx_description
1 polymer ?
#
loop_
_entity_poly.entity_id
_entity_poly.type
_entity_poly.pdbx_seq_one_letter_code
_entity_poly.pdbx_strand_id
1 'polypeptide(L)'
;MSEGSSSGTASSKPSSPSRRRTGDRLFDALLPVVATLAALAVGGVLLLLLGVNPFEAYGAMLKGAFGTVSGITQTLAKATPLLLVALGICIAFRAGVINIGGEGQI
;
A
#
# COMPACT_ATOMS: atom_id res chain seq x y z
N MET A 1 -51.49 -2.11 40.53
CA MET A 1 -50.63 -3.29 40.78
C MET A 1 -51.05 -4.36 39.77
N SER A 2 -50.27 -4.76 38.77
CA SER A 2 -48.82 -4.98 38.74
C SER A 2 -48.11 -4.32 37.56
N GLU A 3 -46.90 -3.86 37.84
CA GLU A 3 -45.89 -3.38 36.89
C GLU A 3 -45.05 -4.53 36.30
N GLY A 4 -44.26 -4.19 35.27
CA GLY A 4 -43.12 -4.95 34.74
C GLY A 4 -43.39 -5.56 33.37
N SER A 5 -43.27 -4.86 32.24
CA SER A 5 -42.11 -4.13 31.69
C SER A 5 -40.80 -4.91 31.71
N SER A 6 -40.28 -5.11 30.50
CA SER A 6 -38.86 -5.32 30.14
C SER A 6 -38.20 -6.65 30.48
N SER A 7 -37.79 -7.37 29.43
CA SER A 7 -36.38 -7.73 29.23
C SER A 7 -36.17 -8.34 27.85
N GLY A 8 -36.02 -7.46 26.86
CA GLY A 8 -35.12 -7.80 25.76
C GLY A 8 -33.70 -7.54 26.25
N THR A 9 -32.79 -8.50 26.13
CA THR A 9 -31.34 -8.23 26.07
C THR A 9 -30.56 -9.41 25.50
N ALA A 10 -29.82 -9.08 24.42
CA ALA A 10 -28.51 -9.61 24.03
C ALA A 10 -28.39 -11.11 23.73
N SER A 11 -28.28 -11.58 22.47
CA SER A 11 -27.40 -11.11 21.38
C SER A 11 -26.07 -10.53 21.85
N SER A 12 -25.07 -11.38 22.02
CA SER A 12 -23.85 -11.39 21.20
C SER A 12 -22.73 -12.10 21.94
N LYS A 13 -22.30 -13.21 21.35
CA LYS A 13 -21.07 -13.93 21.68
C LYS A 13 -19.88 -12.97 21.52
N PRO A 14 -19.07 -12.70 22.55
CA PRO A 14 -17.79 -12.06 22.30
C PRO A 14 -16.88 -13.09 21.63
N SER A 15 -16.72 -12.99 20.31
CA SER A 15 -15.71 -13.72 19.57
C SER A 15 -14.33 -13.27 20.06
N SER A 16 -13.59 -14.22 20.63
CA SER A 16 -12.20 -14.09 21.09
C SER A 16 -11.32 -13.33 20.09
N PRO A 17 -10.38 -12.48 20.55
CA PRO A 17 -9.45 -11.80 19.66
C PRO A 17 -8.57 -12.84 18.96
N SER A 18 -8.65 -12.88 17.63
CA SER A 18 -7.82 -13.73 16.80
C SER A 18 -6.34 -13.39 17.02
N ARG A 19 -5.62 -14.34 17.62
CA ARG A 19 -4.17 -14.31 17.80
C ARG A 19 -3.49 -14.26 16.42
N ARG A 20 -3.07 -13.07 15.98
CA ARG A 20 -2.30 -12.87 14.73
C ARG A 20 -1.11 -13.83 14.73
N ARG A 21 -1.02 -14.73 13.75
CA ARG A 21 0.05 -15.74 13.70
C ARG A 21 1.31 -15.03 13.22
N THR A 22 2.46 -15.34 13.83
CA THR A 22 3.76 -14.80 13.43
C THR A 22 4.09 -15.04 11.94
N GLY A 23 3.54 -16.11 11.34
CA GLY A 23 3.66 -16.38 9.90
C GLY A 23 3.10 -15.27 9.00
N ASP A 24 2.15 -14.48 9.50
CA ASP A 24 1.51 -13.40 8.76
C ASP A 24 2.50 -12.26 8.46
N ARG A 25 3.53 -12.05 9.31
CA ARG A 25 4.48 -10.93 9.17
C ARG A 25 5.39 -11.03 7.96
N LEU A 26 5.83 -12.24 7.63
CA LEU A 26 6.65 -12.47 6.44
C LEU A 26 5.82 -12.30 5.17
N PHE A 27 4.59 -12.82 5.17
CA PHE A 27 3.65 -12.65 4.08
C PHE A 27 3.29 -11.17 3.85
N ASP A 28 3.00 -10.43 4.93
CA ASP A 28 2.72 -8.99 4.90
C ASP A 28 3.90 -8.18 4.33
N ALA A 29 5.14 -8.56 4.66
CA ALA A 29 6.35 -7.89 4.16
C ALA A 29 6.68 -8.24 2.69
N LEU A 30 6.32 -9.44 2.23
CA LEU A 30 6.53 -9.88 0.85
C LEU A 30 5.47 -9.34 -0.11
N LEU A 31 4.27 -9.04 0.39
CA LEU A 31 3.16 -8.51 -0.41
C LEU A 31 3.56 -7.30 -1.31
N PRO A 32 4.22 -6.23 -0.82
CA PRO A 32 4.63 -5.11 -1.66
C PRO A 32 5.67 -5.51 -2.72
N VAL A 33 6.54 -6.47 -2.42
CA VAL A 33 7.53 -6.97 -3.38
C VAL A 33 6.83 -7.69 -4.53
N VAL A 34 5.90 -8.59 -4.21
CA VAL A 34 5.10 -9.31 -5.21
C VAL A 34 4.26 -8.34 -6.04
N ALA A 35 3.61 -7.36 -5.41
CA ALA A 35 2.85 -6.33 -6.11
C ALA A 35 3.72 -5.51 -7.07
N THR A 36 4.95 -5.15 -6.65
CA THR A 36 5.92 -4.44 -7.50
C THR A 36 6.35 -5.28 -8.70
N LEU A 37 6.63 -6.57 -8.50
CA LEU A 37 6.98 -7.49 -9.58
C LEU A 37 5.80 -7.70 -10.55
N ALA A 38 4.58 -7.79 -10.05
CA ALA A 38 3.38 -7.88 -10.88
C ALA A 38 3.18 -6.60 -11.72
N ALA A 39 3.40 -5.41 -11.12
CA ALA A 39 3.34 -4.14 -11.85
C ALA A 39 4.40 -4.07 -12.96
N LEU A 40 5.63 -4.54 -12.70
CA LEU A 40 6.67 -4.67 -13.73
C LEU A 40 6.26 -5.68 -14.81
N ALA A 41 5.67 -6.81 -14.46
CA ALA A 41 5.19 -7.77 -15.45
C ALA A 41 4.11 -7.17 -16.37
N VAL A 42 3.15 -6.43 -15.81
CA VAL A 42 2.12 -5.72 -16.58
C VAL A 42 2.75 -4.66 -17.49
N GLY A 43 3.72 -3.89 -16.99
CA GLY A 43 4.49 -2.96 -17.81
C GLY A 43 5.26 -3.66 -18.94
N GLY A 44 5.77 -4.87 -18.69
CA GLY A 44 6.51 -5.67 -19.67
C GLY A 44 5.60 -6.16 -20.78
N VAL A 45 4.38 -6.60 -20.43
CA VAL A 45 3.35 -6.93 -21.42
C VAL A 45 3.02 -5.71 -22.27
N LEU A 46 2.88 -4.52 -21.67
CA LEU A 46 2.63 -3.29 -22.42
C LEU A 46 3.77 -2.97 -23.40
N LEU A 47 5.02 -3.13 -22.98
CA LEU A 47 6.19 -2.95 -23.85
C LEU A 47 6.19 -3.93 -25.03
N LEU A 48 5.81 -5.19 -24.79
CA LEU A 48 5.67 -6.19 -25.87
C LEU A 48 4.58 -5.79 -26.87
N LEU A 49 3.44 -5.27 -26.40
CA LEU A 49 2.36 -4.77 -27.26
C LEU A 49 2.82 -3.58 -28.12
N LEU A 50 3.77 -2.80 -27.62
CA LEU A 50 4.41 -1.70 -28.35
C LEU A 50 5.56 -2.16 -29.26
N GLY A 51 5.85 -3.47 -29.33
CA GLY A 51 6.95 -4.03 -30.14
C GLY A 51 8.34 -3.80 -29.55
N VAL A 52 8.44 -3.40 -28.28
CA VAL A 52 9.71 -3.13 -27.59
C VAL A 52 10.09 -4.34 -26.74
N ASN A 53 11.36 -4.74 -26.79
CA ASN A 53 11.87 -5.82 -25.93
C ASN A 53 11.89 -5.35 -24.45
N PRO A 54 11.14 -5.98 -23.53
CA PRO A 54 11.05 -5.53 -22.14
C PRO A 54 12.38 -5.63 -21.38
N PHE A 55 13.20 -6.65 -21.69
CA PHE A 55 14.48 -6.83 -21.01
C PHE A 55 15.46 -5.71 -21.40
N GLU A 56 15.47 -5.32 -22.67
CA GLU A 56 16.29 -4.20 -23.13
C GLU A 56 15.77 -2.87 -22.54
N ALA A 57 14.45 -2.66 -22.53
CA ALA A 57 13.84 -1.46 -21.96
C ALA A 57 14.11 -1.32 -20.45
N TYR A 58 13.93 -2.39 -19.67
CA TYR A 58 14.25 -2.38 -18.24
C TYR A 58 15.76 -2.28 -17.98
N GLY A 59 16.59 -2.91 -18.81
CA GLY A 59 18.04 -2.73 -18.76
C GLY A 59 18.45 -1.28 -19.00
N ALA A 60 17.87 -0.63 -20.01
CA ALA A 60 18.10 0.79 -20.30
C ALA A 60 17.58 1.70 -19.18
N MET A 61 16.42 1.40 -18.60
CA MET A 61 15.87 2.12 -17.45
C MET A 61 16.80 2.04 -16.23
N LEU A 62 17.29 0.84 -15.89
CA LEU A 62 18.24 0.64 -14.78
C LEU A 62 19.56 1.37 -15.05
N LYS A 63 20.08 1.28 -16.28
CA LYS A 63 21.31 1.98 -16.67
C LYS A 63 21.13 3.51 -16.64
N GLY A 64 19.96 4.01 -17.03
CA GLY A 64 19.63 5.44 -16.94
C GLY A 64 19.54 5.91 -15.48
N ALA A 65 18.92 5.12 -14.62
CA ALA A 65 18.74 5.45 -13.21
C ALA A 65 20.03 5.35 -12.38
N PHE A 66 20.87 4.34 -12.63
CA PHE A 66 22.03 4.01 -11.78
C PHE A 66 23.39 4.05 -12.48
N GLY A 67 23.44 4.15 -13.81
CA GLY A 67 24.68 4.02 -14.57
C GLY A 67 25.58 5.26 -14.55
N THR A 68 25.10 6.41 -14.06
CA THR A 68 25.90 7.64 -13.93
C THR A 68 25.57 8.37 -12.63
N VAL A 69 26.49 9.22 -12.17
CA VAL A 69 26.28 10.08 -10.99
C VAL A 69 25.08 11.02 -11.19
N SER A 70 24.90 11.54 -12.40
CA SER A 70 23.74 12.38 -12.74
C SER A 70 22.43 11.58 -12.69
N GLY A 71 22.43 10.35 -13.22
CA GLY A 71 21.27 9.45 -13.16
C GLY A 71 20.86 9.13 -11.72
N ILE A 72 21.83 8.81 -10.87
CA ILE A 72 21.57 8.53 -9.44
C ILE A 72 21.03 9.79 -8.75
N THR A 73 21.65 10.94 -8.99
CA THR A 73 21.21 12.23 -8.42
C THR A 73 19.78 12.57 -8.83
N GLN A 74 19.45 12.41 -10.11
CA GLN A 74 18.10 12.64 -10.63
C GLN A 74 17.10 11.66 -10.00
N THR A 75 17.46 10.38 -9.92
CA THR A 75 16.60 9.34 -9.33
C THR A 75 16.31 9.66 -7.86
N LEU A 76 17.33 10.01 -7.08
CA LEU A 76 17.18 10.39 -5.67
C LEU A 76 16.40 11.70 -5.51
N ALA A 77 16.66 12.70 -6.34
CA ALA A 77 15.95 13.98 -6.30
C ALA A 77 14.44 13.81 -6.54
N LYS A 78 14.03 12.83 -7.36
CA LYS A 78 12.62 12.48 -7.57
C LYS A 78 12.07 11.54 -6.51
N ALA A 79 12.85 10.54 -6.09
CA ALA A 79 12.42 9.54 -5.12
C ALA A 79 12.21 10.13 -3.72
N THR A 80 13.09 11.04 -3.28
CA THR A 80 13.05 11.64 -1.94
C THR A 80 11.68 12.27 -1.60
N PRO A 81 11.14 13.21 -2.39
CA PRO A 81 9.83 13.78 -2.08
C PRO A 81 8.71 12.75 -2.15
N LEU A 82 8.75 11.79 -3.08
CA LEU A 82 7.74 10.73 -3.19
C LEU A 82 7.74 9.83 -1.95
N LEU A 83 8.92 9.49 -1.42
CA LEU A 83 9.05 8.72 -0.19
C LEU A 83 8.53 9.50 1.02
N LEU A 84 8.79 10.80 1.11
CA LEU A 84 8.24 11.65 2.18
C LEU A 84 6.71 11.72 2.12
N VAL A 85 6.12 11.83 0.92
CA VAL A 85 4.66 11.79 0.72
C VAL A 85 4.10 10.44 1.13
N ALA A 86 4.70 9.33 0.67
CA ALA A 86 4.28 7.99 1.04
C ALA A 86 4.36 7.77 2.56
N LEU A 87 5.42 8.26 3.21
CA LEU A 87 5.58 8.21 4.65
C LEU A 87 4.48 9.01 5.37
N GLY A 88 4.19 10.23 4.92
CA GLY A 88 3.11 11.06 5.45
C GLY A 88 1.74 10.38 5.36
N ILE A 89 1.43 9.77 4.20
CA ILE A 89 0.21 8.98 3.99
C ILE A 89 0.17 7.78 4.94
N CYS A 90 1.30 7.08 5.11
CA CYS A 90 1.40 5.93 6.00
C CYS A 90 1.11 6.33 7.46
N ILE A 91 1.62 7.50 7.91
CA ILE A 91 1.32 8.07 9.22
C ILE A 91 -0.17 8.45 9.33
N ALA A 92 -0.75 9.11 8.33
CA ALA A 92 -2.15 9.51 8.32
C ALA A 92 -3.10 8.29 8.43
N PHE A 93 -2.85 7.24 7.63
CA PHE A 93 -3.60 5.98 7.71
C PHE A 93 -3.39 5.28 9.05
N ARG A 94 -2.17 5.31 9.61
CA ARG A 94 -1.93 4.75 10.96
C ARG A 94 -2.67 5.52 12.05
N ALA A 95 -2.78 6.84 11.92
CA ALA A 95 -3.50 7.71 12.83
C ALA A 95 -5.02 7.62 12.67
N GLY A 96 -5.52 6.88 11.67
CA GLY A 96 -6.95 6.84 11.34
C GLY A 96 -7.47 8.16 10.76
N VAL A 97 -6.57 9.08 10.42
CA VAL A 97 -6.90 10.39 9.85
C VAL A 97 -7.06 10.20 8.35
N ILE A 98 -8.22 9.70 7.97
CA ILE A 98 -8.74 9.84 6.61
C ILE A 98 -9.58 11.11 6.59
N ASN A 99 -9.07 12.17 5.98
CA ASN A 99 -9.89 13.34 5.75
C ASN A 99 -10.87 12.99 4.61
N ILE A 100 -12.01 12.39 4.96
CA ILE A 100 -13.05 12.01 4.01
C ILE A 100 -13.79 13.24 3.47
N GLY A 101 -13.63 14.41 4.10
CA GLY A 101 -14.38 15.60 3.78
C GLY A 101 -15.83 15.46 4.24
N GLY A 102 -16.26 16.27 5.21
CA GLY A 102 -17.69 16.46 5.46
C GLY A 102 -18.19 16.37 6.90
N GLU A 103 -17.45 15.84 7.87
CA GLU A 103 -17.94 15.88 9.27
C GLU A 103 -17.86 17.29 9.88
N GLY A 104 -17.06 18.19 9.27
CA GLY A 104 -17.05 19.63 9.51
C GLY A 104 -17.75 20.45 8.42
N GLN A 105 -18.59 19.81 7.57
CA GLN A 105 -19.54 20.49 6.68
C GLN A 105 -20.99 20.41 7.21
N ILE A 106 -21.16 20.08 8.49
CA ILE A 106 -22.40 20.32 9.26
C ILE A 106 -22.20 21.60 10.07
#